data_AF-A0A7W6H907-F1
#
_entry.id   AF-A0A7W6H907-F1
#
_cell.length_a   1.000
_cell.length_b   1.000
_cell.length_c   1.000
_cell.angle_alpha   90.00
_cell.angle_beta   90.00
_cell.angle_gamma   90.00
#
_symmetry.space_group_name_H-M   'P 1'
#
loop_
_entity.id
_entity.type
_entity.pdbx_description
1 polymer ?
#
loop_
_entity_poly.entity_id
_entity_poly.type
_entity_poly.pdbx_seq_one_letter_code
_entity_poly.pdbx_strand_id
1 'polypeptide(L)'
;MSVVNYTEVLSKLIDRGLGADEAVQDLSDLDIAIVPVGQEVAEEAARLRSLSKDVGLSLGDRFCLALAKNLGAPALTSDRAWKEIAKAAGVKVELVR
;
A
#
# COMPACT_ATOMS: atom_id res chain seq x y z
N MET A 1 -4.62 -1.42 6.48
CA MET A 1 -4.44 -1.17 5.03
C MET A 1 -4.93 0.24 4.71
N SER A 2 -4.29 0.99 3.82
CA SER A 2 -4.83 2.30 3.39
C SER A 2 -6.08 2.10 2.51
N VAL A 3 -7.00 3.07 2.50
CA VAL A 3 -8.13 3.08 1.54
C VAL A 3 -7.68 3.03 0.08
N VAL A 4 -6.48 3.51 -0.25
CA VAL A 4 -5.93 3.46 -1.61
C VAL A 4 -5.57 2.02 -1.99
N ASN A 5 -4.88 1.30 -1.11
CA ASN A 5 -4.56 -0.11 -1.35
C ASN A 5 -5.81 -0.99 -1.31
N TYR A 6 -6.79 -0.65 -0.47
CA TYR A 6 -8.10 -1.32 -0.46
C TYR A 6 -8.78 -1.24 -1.84
N THR A 7 -8.85 -0.04 -2.42
CA THR A 7 -9.36 0.16 -3.78
C THR A 7 -8.58 -0.65 -4.81
N GLU A 8 -7.24 -0.64 -4.74
CA GLU A 8 -6.40 -1.40 -5.67
C GLU A 8 -6.69 -2.91 -5.62
N VAL A 9 -6.83 -3.48 -4.42
CA VAL A 9 -7.17 -4.90 -4.25
C VAL A 9 -8.55 -5.21 -4.83
N LEU A 10 -9.58 -4.39 -4.51
CA LEU A 10 -10.92 -4.55 -5.08
C LEU A 10 -10.92 -4.50 -6.61
N SER A 11 -10.24 -3.51 -7.19
CA SER A 11 -10.10 -3.41 -8.65
C SER A 11 -9.44 -4.65 -9.25
N LYS A 12 -8.40 -5.20 -8.60
CA LYS A 12 -7.75 -6.43 -9.06
C LYS A 12 -8.63 -7.67 -8.97
N LEU A 13 -9.52 -7.76 -7.98
CA LEU A 13 -10.48 -8.86 -7.89
C LEU A 13 -11.52 -8.77 -9.01
N ILE A 14 -12.02 -7.55 -9.27
CA ILE A 14 -12.97 -7.28 -10.37
C ILE A 14 -12.33 -7.57 -11.74
N ASP A 15 -11.09 -7.11 -11.98
CA ASP A 15 -10.33 -7.40 -13.21
C ASP A 15 -10.17 -8.92 -13.45
N ARG A 16 -10.19 -9.72 -12.38
CA ARG A 16 -10.08 -11.18 -12.41
C ARG A 16 -11.43 -11.90 -12.51
N GLY A 17 -12.53 -11.16 -12.61
CA GLY A 17 -13.86 -11.68 -12.91
C GLY A 17 -14.82 -11.79 -11.72
N LEU A 18 -14.43 -11.32 -10.52
CA LEU A 18 -15.38 -11.25 -9.39
C LEU A 18 -16.39 -10.12 -9.60
N GLY A 19 -17.61 -10.32 -9.10
CA GLY A 19 -18.58 -9.22 -9.00
C GLY A 19 -18.08 -8.13 -8.06
N ALA A 20 -18.47 -6.86 -8.29
CA ALA A 20 -18.03 -5.76 -7.43
C ALA A 20 -18.47 -5.94 -5.96
N ASP A 21 -19.73 -6.34 -5.74
CA ASP A 21 -20.25 -6.58 -4.39
C ASP A 21 -19.61 -7.82 -3.74
N GLU A 22 -19.35 -8.86 -4.54
CA GLU A 22 -18.64 -10.07 -4.10
C GLU A 22 -17.21 -9.73 -3.66
N ALA A 23 -16.48 -8.94 -4.44
CA ALA A 23 -15.13 -8.50 -4.08
C ALA A 23 -15.10 -7.68 -2.78
N VAL A 24 -16.12 -6.83 -2.55
CA VAL A 24 -16.27 -6.07 -1.30
C VAL A 24 -16.55 -7.00 -0.13
N GLN A 25 -17.46 -7.97 -0.30
CA GLN A 25 -17.81 -8.94 0.73
C GLN A 25 -16.58 -9.80 1.11
N ASP A 26 -15.94 -10.41 0.12
CA ASP A 26 -14.75 -11.26 0.33
C ASP A 26 -13.64 -10.52 1.07
N LEU A 27 -13.41 -9.26 0.73
CA LEU A 27 -12.36 -8.47 1.38
C LEU A 27 -12.76 -8.00 2.79
N SER A 28 -14.07 -7.81 3.04
CA SER A 28 -14.61 -7.45 4.36
C SER A 28 -14.58 -8.59 5.37
N ASP A 29 -14.56 -9.85 4.90
CA ASP A 29 -14.45 -11.04 5.74
C ASP A 29 -13.03 -11.22 6.32
N LEU A 30 -12.04 -10.50 5.80
CA LEU A 30 -10.68 -10.49 6.34
C LEU A 30 -10.58 -9.52 7.53
N ASP A 31 -9.88 -9.94 8.59
CA ASP A 31 -9.58 -9.09 9.76
C ASP A 31 -8.48 -8.05 9.44
N ILE A 32 -8.79 -7.11 8.53
CA ILE A 32 -7.89 -6.05 8.10
C ILE A 32 -8.55 -4.69 8.33
N ALA A 33 -7.98 -3.91 9.23
CA ALA A 33 -8.41 -2.53 9.44
C ALA A 33 -8.16 -1.67 8.19
N ILE A 34 -9.21 -1.05 7.65
CA ILE A 34 -9.10 -0.07 6.55
C ILE A 34 -8.94 1.33 7.14
N VAL A 35 -7.84 2.00 6.80
CA VAL A 35 -7.44 3.28 7.36
C VAL A 35 -7.69 4.40 6.34
N PRO A 36 -8.53 5.40 6.66
CA PRO A 36 -8.70 6.59 5.85
C PRO A 36 -7.38 7.33 5.65
N VAL A 37 -7.17 7.87 4.46
CA VAL A 37 -5.98 8.67 4.16
C VAL A 37 -6.30 10.15 4.35
N GLY A 38 -5.59 10.78 5.28
CA GLY A 38 -5.58 12.22 5.46
C GLY A 38 -4.47 12.90 4.64
N GLN A 39 -4.44 14.24 4.70
CA GLN A 39 -3.48 15.07 3.99
C GLN A 39 -2.02 14.69 4.30
N GLU A 40 -1.68 14.45 5.56
CA GLU A 40 -0.31 14.11 5.98
C GLU A 40 0.24 12.88 5.24
N VAL A 41 -0.53 11.80 5.19
CA VAL A 41 -0.15 10.55 4.51
C VAL A 41 -0.06 10.77 2.99
N ALA A 42 -0.96 11.58 2.42
CA ALA A 42 -0.94 11.89 0.98
C ALA A 42 0.30 12.69 0.58
N GLU A 43 0.69 13.69 1.36
CA GLU A 43 1.91 14.45 1.11
C GLU A 43 3.17 13.58 1.26
N GLU A 44 3.19 12.68 2.25
CA GLU A 44 4.31 11.74 2.43
C GLU A 44 4.41 10.77 1.24
N ALA A 45 3.28 10.22 0.79
CA ALA A 45 3.25 9.38 -0.40
C ALA A 45 3.72 10.13 -1.66
N ALA A 46 3.43 11.43 -1.77
CA ALA A 46 3.93 12.26 -2.86
C ALA A 46 5.46 12.47 -2.77
N ARG A 47 6.00 12.75 -1.59
CA ARG A 47 7.46 12.90 -1.35
C ARG A 47 8.24 11.64 -1.73
N LEU A 48 7.67 10.45 -1.52
CA LEU A 48 8.29 9.18 -1.89
C LEU A 48 8.43 8.98 -3.42
N ARG A 49 7.79 9.80 -4.27
CA ARG A 49 7.87 9.66 -5.74
C ARG A 49 9.30 9.77 -6.27
N SER A 50 10.10 10.69 -5.74
CA SER A 50 11.48 10.89 -6.19
C SER A 50 12.37 9.68 -5.89
N LEU A 51 12.11 8.99 -4.77
CA LEU A 51 12.84 7.79 -4.34
C LEU A 51 12.40 6.53 -5.07
N SER A 52 11.11 6.45 -5.42
CA SER A 52 10.48 5.22 -5.91
C SER A 52 10.36 5.13 -7.43
N LYS A 53 10.58 6.23 -8.15
CA LYS A 53 10.36 6.29 -9.60
C LYS A 53 11.24 5.33 -10.39
N ASP A 54 12.49 5.18 -9.98
CA ASP A 54 13.50 4.44 -10.73
C ASP A 54 13.40 2.93 -10.44
N VAL A 55 12.76 2.57 -9.32
CA VAL A 55 12.46 1.18 -8.93
C VAL A 55 11.01 0.79 -9.22
N GLY A 56 10.25 1.66 -9.90
CA GLY A 56 8.94 1.33 -10.45
C GLY A 56 7.76 1.29 -9.49
N LEU A 57 7.86 1.84 -8.26
CA LEU A 57 6.73 1.72 -7.32
C LEU A 57 5.51 2.54 -7.75
N SER A 58 4.35 1.93 -7.57
CA SER A 58 3.04 2.48 -7.89
C SER A 58 2.63 3.60 -6.92
N LEU A 59 1.48 4.24 -7.19
CA LEU A 59 0.88 5.15 -6.22
C LEU A 59 0.44 4.41 -4.95
N GLY A 60 -0.14 3.22 -5.09
CA GLY A 60 -0.56 2.37 -3.98
C GLY A 60 0.60 1.96 -3.07
N ASP A 61 1.73 1.60 -3.66
CA ASP A 61 2.95 1.25 -2.92
C ASP A 61 3.43 2.41 -2.04
N ARG A 62 3.43 3.63 -2.60
CA ARG A 62 3.80 4.84 -1.87
C ARG A 62 2.83 5.15 -0.74
N PHE A 63 1.53 4.94 -0.93
CA PHE A 63 0.55 5.08 0.15
C PHE A 63 0.72 4.04 1.25
N CYS A 64 1.07 2.81 0.89
CA CYS A 64 1.35 1.76 1.86
C CYS A 64 2.58 2.12 2.72
N LEU A 65 3.67 2.54 2.08
CA LEU A 65 4.88 3.00 2.76
C LEU A 65 4.62 4.24 3.64
N ALA A 66 3.92 5.24 3.13
CA ALA A 66 3.58 6.45 3.87
C ALA A 66 2.70 6.15 5.09
N LEU A 67 1.70 5.28 4.95
CA LEU A 67 0.86 4.87 6.07
C LEU A 67 1.68 4.09 7.11
N ALA A 68 2.53 3.16 6.69
CA ALA A 68 3.40 2.40 7.58
C ALA A 68 4.32 3.34 8.40
N LYS A 69 4.87 4.38 7.75
CA LYS A 69 5.64 5.43 8.42
C LYS A 69 4.83 6.15 9.49
N ASN A 70 3.62 6.60 9.14
CA ASN A 70 2.75 7.35 10.04
C ASN A 70 2.29 6.50 11.24
N LEU A 71 2.06 5.20 11.04
CA LEU A 71 1.69 4.25 12.10
C LEU A 71 2.89 3.72 12.92
N GLY A 72 4.13 4.01 12.52
CA GLY A 72 5.32 3.39 13.13
C GLY A 72 5.37 1.87 12.98
N ALA A 73 4.76 1.33 11.92
CA ALA A 73 4.61 -0.11 11.68
C ALA A 73 5.50 -0.58 10.51
N PRO A 74 5.84 -1.88 10.42
CA PRO A 74 6.48 -2.42 9.22
C PRO A 74 5.51 -2.45 8.04
N ALA A 75 6.03 -2.17 6.84
CA ALA A 75 5.33 -2.44 5.59
C ALA A 75 5.69 -3.84 5.08
N LEU A 76 4.67 -4.65 4.80
CA LEU A 76 4.82 -6.01 4.28
C LEU A 76 4.70 -6.02 2.77
N THR A 77 5.61 -6.70 2.07
CA THR A 77 5.55 -6.81 0.61
C THR A 77 6.22 -8.10 0.11
N SER A 78 5.88 -8.54 -1.10
CA SER A 78 6.67 -9.55 -1.84
C SER A 78 7.61 -8.91 -2.87
N ASP A 79 7.55 -7.59 -3.05
CA ASP A 79 8.38 -6.86 -3.99
C ASP A 79 9.73 -6.46 -3.35
N ARG A 80 10.82 -6.97 -3.92
CA ARG A 80 12.18 -6.71 -3.44
C ARG A 80 12.62 -5.26 -3.67
N ALA A 81 12.04 -4.57 -4.66
CA ALA A 81 12.36 -3.17 -4.98
C ALA A 81 12.15 -2.23 -3.78
N TRP A 82 11.20 -2.55 -2.89
CA TRP A 82 10.92 -1.75 -1.70
C TRP A 82 12.12 -1.70 -0.73
N LYS A 83 12.94 -2.76 -0.66
CA LYS A 83 14.12 -2.78 0.21
C LYS A 83 15.19 -1.77 -0.20
N GLU A 84 15.28 -1.45 -1.49
CA GLU A 84 16.26 -0.51 -2.02
C GLU A 84 16.01 0.91 -1.49
N ILE A 85 14.73 1.26 -1.29
CA ILE A 85 14.33 2.60 -0.83
C ILE A 85 13.96 2.65 0.66
N ALA A 86 13.77 1.52 1.34
CA ALA A 86 13.23 1.45 2.71
C ALA A 86 13.96 2.38 3.70
N LYS A 87 15.30 2.36 3.66
CA LYS A 87 16.14 3.23 4.52
C LYS A 87 15.92 4.71 4.22
N ALA A 88 15.85 5.08 2.94
CA ALA A 88 15.65 6.46 2.51
C ALA A 88 14.22 6.95 2.77
N ALA A 89 13.23 6.06 2.64
CA ALA A 89 11.84 6.31 2.99
C ALA A 89 11.62 6.46 4.50
N GLY A 90 12.53 5.91 5.32
CA GLY A 90 12.41 5.89 6.78
C GLY A 90 11.35 4.90 7.26
N VAL A 91 11.20 3.77 6.56
CA VAL A 91 10.16 2.76 6.83
C VAL A 91 10.82 1.39 6.96
N LYS A 92 10.40 0.60 7.96
CA LYS A 92 10.80 -0.81 8.05
C LYS A 92 10.02 -1.60 7.00
N VAL A 93 10.73 -2.32 6.13
CA VAL A 93 10.11 -3.20 5.12
C VAL A 93 10.45 -4.64 5.42
N GLU A 94 9.42 -5.49 5.46
CA GLU A 94 9.55 -6.93 5.64
C GLU A 94 9.04 -7.67 4.40
N LEU A 95 9.84 -8.63 3.93
CA LEU A 95 9.45 -9.48 2.81
C LEU A 95 8.68 -10.67 3.35
N VAL A 96 7.49 -10.93 2.78
CA VAL A 96 6.61 -12.04 3.21
C VAL A 96 6.64 -13.26 2.29
N ARG A 97 7.65 -13.35 1.40
CA ARG A 97 7.95 -14.51 0.53
C ARG A 97 9.45 -14.62 0.23
#